data_AF-A0AAN7YTC0-F1
#
_entry.id   AF-A0AAN7YTC0-F1
#
_cell.length_a   1.000
_cell.length_b   1.000
_cell.length_c   1.000
_cell.angle_alpha   90.00
_cell.angle_beta   90.00
_cell.angle_gamma   90.00
#
_symmetry.space_group_name_H-M   'P 1'
#
loop_
_entity.id
_entity.type
_entity.pdbx_description
1 polymer ?
#
loop_
_entity_poly.entity_id
_entity_poly.type
_entity_poly.pdbx_seq_one_letter_code
_entity_poly.pdbx_strand_id
1 'polypeptide(L)'
;MSDYEDKIIFTCISCRIQFENSEEQRDHYKSELHRFNLKRKAFDLPPVNEQTFKTKVEALKQEETKSKTPTKIECRICDKEFASDGTYQQHLISKKHKEMVASGAQEVIRNRKPKEEKKLPETIEEAEAMLEEKIKNSIKLPLENCLFCNHLSKSIEDNLKHMAKDHSFFIPDIEYLSDLEGMLRYLLDKVSIGNVCLYCNGKGKVCQSKDATQTHMRDMGHCKINTDTEEGEEELIEFYDFSKRDGAATTDENGELVAYKPEITVSTHEITFGDGTTIGHRDYAVYYKQKYAPVNRREEFLRGVVGQYKQLGWHEAPKTTFELDKKNTRRTKILELKVGMKKNTQRFYKNQLLVQ
;
A
#
# COMPACT_ATOMS: atom_id res chain seq x y z
N MET A 1 48.68 4.04 28.68
CA MET A 1 48.87 3.68 27.27
C MET A 1 47.89 2.58 26.92
N SER A 2 46.76 2.96 26.34
CA SER A 2 46.08 2.19 25.29
C SER A 2 44.91 3.04 24.81
N ASP A 3 45.20 3.92 23.85
CA ASP A 3 44.20 4.65 23.10
C ASP A 3 43.33 3.63 22.35
N TYR A 4 42.06 3.51 22.73
CA TYR A 4 41.06 2.74 22.01
C TYR A 4 40.28 3.76 21.16
N GLU A 5 40.75 3.98 19.93
CA GLU A 5 39.98 4.69 18.91
C GLU A 5 38.85 3.76 18.42
N ASP A 6 37.61 4.12 18.73
CA ASP A 6 36.42 3.47 18.18
C ASP A 6 36.36 3.72 16.66
N LYS A 7 36.85 2.75 15.87
CA LYS A 7 36.69 2.74 14.42
C LYS A 7 35.21 2.58 14.06
N ILE A 8 34.60 3.64 13.53
CA ILE A 8 33.23 3.63 13.01
C ILE A 8 33.19 2.78 11.73
N ILE A 9 32.51 1.64 11.77
CA ILE A 9 32.32 0.75 10.62
C ILE A 9 31.02 1.13 9.91
N PHE A 10 31.09 1.49 8.63
CA PHE A 10 29.94 1.83 7.82
C PHE A 10 29.41 0.58 7.12
N THR A 11 28.10 0.35 7.11
CA THR A 11 27.54 -0.88 6.50
C THR A 11 26.38 -0.58 5.55
N CYS A 12 26.19 -1.44 4.56
CA CYS A 12 25.04 -1.37 3.66
C CYS A 12 24.13 -2.58 3.87
N ILE A 13 22.90 -2.35 4.35
CA ILE A 13 21.93 -3.40 4.68
C ILE A 13 21.45 -4.17 3.43
N SER A 14 21.35 -3.48 2.28
CA SER A 14 20.87 -4.06 1.03
C SER A 14 21.89 -4.98 0.37
N CYS A 15 23.18 -4.72 0.54
CA CYS A 15 24.27 -5.51 -0.04
C CYS A 15 24.99 -6.40 0.98
N ARG A 16 24.77 -6.19 2.29
CA ARG A 16 25.47 -6.86 3.40
C ARG A 16 26.99 -6.71 3.33
N ILE A 17 27.46 -5.54 2.91
CA ILE A 17 28.88 -5.18 2.80
C ILE A 17 29.22 -4.16 3.90
N GLN A 18 30.43 -4.28 4.45
CA GLN A 18 31.00 -3.35 5.43
C GLN A 18 32.10 -2.52 4.76
N PHE A 19 32.19 -1.25 5.13
CA PHE A 19 33.10 -0.24 4.60
C PHE A 19 33.85 0.41 5.77
N GLU A 20 35.12 0.72 5.54
CA GLU A 20 35.97 1.39 6.54
C GLU A 20 35.77 2.92 6.50
N ASN A 21 35.41 3.47 5.33
CA ASN A 21 35.29 4.90 5.08
C ASN A 21 33.86 5.31 4.69
N SER A 22 33.44 6.51 5.10
CA SER A 22 32.12 7.05 4.73
C SER A 22 32.00 7.36 3.23
N GLU A 23 33.11 7.75 2.59
CA GLU A 23 33.14 8.06 1.15
C GLU A 23 32.90 6.80 0.31
N GLU A 24 33.54 5.69 0.68
CA GLU A 24 33.33 4.37 0.03
C GLU A 24 31.88 3.90 0.15
N GLN A 25 31.23 4.17 1.28
CA GLN A 25 29.81 3.86 1.47
C GLN A 25 28.93 4.66 0.49
N ARG A 26 29.21 5.95 0.29
CA ARG A 26 28.45 6.82 -0.65
C ARG A 26 28.67 6.42 -2.10
N ASP A 27 29.88 6.06 -2.47
CA ASP A 27 30.19 5.57 -3.81
C ASP A 27 29.56 4.19 -4.05
N HIS A 28 29.50 3.34 -3.03
CA HIS A 28 28.73 2.10 -3.10
C HIS A 28 27.24 2.33 -3.38
N TYR A 29 26.58 3.31 -2.74
CA TYR A 29 25.17 3.63 -3.02
C TYR A 29 24.93 4.08 -4.47
N LYS A 30 25.93 4.66 -5.13
CA LYS A 30 25.89 5.05 -6.54
C LYS A 30 26.21 3.90 -7.50
N SER A 31 26.90 2.86 -7.02
CA SER A 31 27.33 1.72 -7.84
C SER A 31 26.15 0.91 -8.40
N GLU A 32 26.36 0.34 -9.59
CA GLU A 32 25.36 -0.51 -10.27
C GLU A 32 25.04 -1.79 -9.47
N LEU A 33 26.00 -2.30 -8.69
CA LEU A 33 25.82 -3.45 -7.80
C LEU A 33 24.77 -3.16 -6.72
N HIS A 34 24.80 -1.96 -6.13
CA HIS A 34 23.83 -1.56 -5.12
C HIS A 34 22.43 -1.46 -5.70
N ARG A 35 22.29 -0.80 -6.86
CA ARG A 35 21.01 -0.70 -7.58
C ARG A 35 20.46 -2.07 -7.99
N PHE A 36 21.33 -2.98 -8.43
CA PHE A 36 20.95 -4.35 -8.78
C PHE A 36 20.45 -5.15 -7.57
N ASN A 37 21.16 -5.10 -6.45
CA ASN A 37 20.75 -5.78 -5.23
C ASN A 37 19.50 -5.15 -4.59
N LEU A 38 19.33 -3.83 -4.69
CA LEU A 38 18.11 -3.13 -4.27
C LEU A 38 16.90 -3.60 -5.09
N LYS A 39 17.04 -3.73 -6.41
CA LYS A 39 16.00 -4.27 -7.28
C LYS A 39 15.67 -5.72 -6.95
N ARG A 40 16.65 -6.54 -6.61
CA ARG A 40 16.42 -7.93 -6.16
C ARG A 40 15.70 -8.00 -4.81
N LYS A 41 16.02 -7.12 -3.87
CA LYS A 41 15.32 -6.99 -2.59
C LYS A 41 13.86 -6.59 -2.77
N ALA A 42 13.55 -5.72 -3.74
CA ALA A 42 12.17 -5.36 -4.07
C ALA A 42 11.33 -6.53 -4.64
N PHE A 43 11.97 -7.61 -5.07
CA PHE A 43 11.34 -8.85 -5.53
C PHE A 43 11.61 -10.05 -4.59
N ASP A 44 11.99 -9.81 -3.32
CA ASP A 44 12.28 -10.83 -2.30
C ASP A 44 13.38 -11.86 -2.67
N LEU A 45 14.29 -11.48 -3.57
CA LEU A 45 15.39 -12.33 -4.01
C LEU A 45 16.69 -12.06 -3.21
N PRO A 46 17.51 -13.09 -2.92
CA PRO A 46 18.77 -12.91 -2.20
C PRO A 46 19.75 -11.97 -2.92
N PRO A 47 20.53 -11.16 -2.16
CA PRO A 47 21.54 -10.27 -2.72
C PRO A 47 22.70 -11.07 -3.33
N VAL A 48 23.35 -10.47 -4.32
CA VAL A 48 24.38 -11.11 -5.15
C VAL A 48 25.73 -10.42 -4.89
N ASN A 49 26.81 -11.21 -4.84
CA ASN A 49 28.18 -10.73 -4.62
C ASN A 49 28.77 -10.09 -5.87
N GLU A 50 29.80 -9.27 -5.71
CA GLU A 50 30.43 -8.52 -6.81
C GLU A 50 30.97 -9.43 -7.93
N GLN A 51 31.60 -10.54 -7.59
CA GLN A 51 32.14 -11.50 -8.56
C GLN A 51 31.04 -12.12 -9.44
N THR A 52 29.92 -12.48 -8.83
CA THR A 52 28.74 -13.01 -9.53
C THR A 52 27.97 -11.96 -10.32
N PHE A 53 28.10 -10.68 -9.97
CA PHE A 53 27.53 -9.58 -10.73
C PHE A 53 28.35 -9.31 -11.98
N LYS A 54 29.69 -9.23 -11.86
CA LYS A 54 30.60 -9.03 -12.99
C LYS A 54 30.47 -10.14 -14.04
N THR A 55 30.43 -11.41 -13.63
CA THR A 55 30.24 -12.54 -14.57
C THR A 55 28.89 -12.50 -15.28
N LYS A 56 27.82 -12.05 -14.61
CA LYS A 56 26.50 -11.88 -15.25
C LYS A 56 26.46 -10.72 -16.24
N VAL A 57 27.11 -9.59 -15.91
CA VAL A 57 27.21 -8.44 -16.81
C VAL A 57 28.05 -8.79 -18.03
N GLU A 58 29.15 -9.53 -17.86
CA GLU A 58 29.98 -10.01 -18.96
C GLU A 58 29.25 -11.03 -19.83
N ALA A 59 28.49 -11.95 -19.24
CA ALA A 59 27.64 -12.89 -19.98
C ALA A 59 26.57 -12.15 -20.79
N LEU A 60 25.91 -11.14 -20.21
CA LEU A 60 24.94 -10.31 -20.94
C LEU A 60 25.59 -9.53 -22.08
N LYS A 61 26.79 -8.96 -21.89
CA LYS A 61 27.54 -8.29 -22.97
C LYS A 61 27.97 -9.26 -24.09
N GLN A 62 28.33 -10.49 -23.74
CA GLN A 62 28.65 -11.55 -24.71
C GLN A 62 27.41 -12.08 -25.44
N GLU A 63 26.25 -12.10 -24.79
CA GLU A 63 24.97 -12.43 -25.41
C GLU A 63 24.50 -11.30 -26.33
N GLU A 64 24.62 -10.03 -25.91
CA GLU A 64 24.26 -8.86 -26.72
C GLU A 64 25.10 -8.71 -28.00
N THR A 65 26.37 -9.14 -27.96
CA THR A 65 27.25 -9.16 -29.14
C THR A 65 26.99 -10.36 -30.05
N LYS A 66 26.32 -11.42 -29.56
CA LYS A 66 25.95 -12.61 -30.35
C LYS A 66 24.49 -12.61 -30.82
N SER A 67 23.59 -11.87 -30.18
CA SER A 67 22.16 -11.86 -30.48
C SER A 67 21.65 -10.55 -31.08
N LYS A 68 22.37 -10.01 -32.07
CA LYS A 68 21.82 -9.02 -33.02
C LYS A 68 21.78 -9.59 -34.45
N THR A 69 21.03 -10.69 -34.62
CA THR A 69 20.35 -11.01 -35.88
C THR A 69 19.02 -11.73 -35.58
N PRO A 70 17.87 -11.07 -35.64
CA PRO A 70 16.63 -11.74 -35.98
C PRO A 70 16.53 -11.77 -37.51
N THR A 71 17.29 -12.65 -38.17
CA THR A 71 17.05 -12.94 -39.59
C THR A 71 15.76 -13.75 -39.68
N LYS A 72 14.61 -13.06 -39.62
CA LYS A 72 13.36 -13.62 -40.12
C LYS A 72 13.57 -13.83 -41.63
N ILE A 73 13.61 -15.08 -42.05
CA ILE A 73 13.81 -15.44 -43.46
C ILE A 73 12.43 -15.47 -44.10
N GLU A 74 12.16 -14.58 -45.05
CA GLU A 74 10.90 -14.51 -45.77
C GLU A 74 11.01 -15.09 -47.19
N CYS A 75 9.97 -15.78 -47.64
CA CYS A 75 9.89 -16.28 -49.00
C CYS A 75 9.26 -15.25 -49.93
N ARG A 76 10.02 -14.74 -50.91
CA ARG A 76 9.59 -13.68 -51.86
C ARG A 76 8.47 -14.07 -52.83
N ILE A 77 8.08 -15.35 -52.85
CA ILE A 77 7.05 -15.89 -53.76
C ILE A 77 5.76 -16.19 -52.98
N CYS A 78 5.87 -16.46 -51.67
CA CYS A 78 4.75 -16.87 -50.83
C CYS A 78 4.45 -15.90 -49.68
N ASP A 79 5.24 -14.85 -49.50
CA ASP A 79 5.13 -13.82 -48.44
C ASP A 79 5.00 -14.40 -47.01
N LYS A 80 5.61 -15.56 -46.77
CA LYS A 80 5.63 -16.20 -45.45
C LYS A 80 6.95 -15.92 -44.74
N GLU A 81 6.84 -15.40 -43.50
CA GLU A 81 7.96 -15.17 -42.59
C GLU A 81 8.26 -16.46 -41.80
N PHE A 82 9.53 -16.86 -41.77
CA PHE A 82 9.99 -18.02 -41.04
C PHE A 82 11.04 -17.62 -40.00
N ALA A 83 10.93 -18.21 -38.80
CA ALA A 83 11.82 -17.94 -37.67
C ALA A 83 13.11 -18.79 -37.70
N SER A 84 13.19 -19.79 -38.58
CA SER A 84 14.34 -20.70 -38.67
C SER A 84 14.57 -21.16 -40.11
N ASP A 85 15.84 -21.24 -40.51
CA ASP A 85 16.25 -21.69 -41.84
C ASP A 85 15.72 -23.10 -42.18
N GLY A 86 15.66 -24.01 -41.19
CA GLY A 86 15.12 -25.36 -41.40
C GLY A 86 13.65 -25.35 -41.83
N THR A 87 12.83 -24.46 -41.24
CA THR A 87 11.42 -24.32 -41.62
C THR A 87 11.25 -23.65 -42.99
N TYR A 88 12.17 -22.74 -43.34
CA TYR A 88 12.22 -22.10 -44.65
C TYR A 88 12.59 -23.11 -45.76
N GLN A 89 13.58 -23.97 -45.54
CA GLN A 89 13.96 -25.01 -46.49
C GLN A 89 12.83 -26.03 -46.72
N GLN A 90 12.12 -26.42 -45.65
CA GLN A 90 10.93 -27.26 -45.77
C GLN A 90 9.81 -26.56 -46.58
N HIS A 91 9.65 -25.25 -46.44
CA HIS A 91 8.73 -24.46 -47.24
C HIS A 91 9.10 -24.47 -48.74
N LEU A 92 10.37 -24.31 -49.10
CA LEU A 92 10.86 -24.35 -50.49
C LEU A 92 10.62 -25.71 -51.17
N ILE A 93 10.69 -26.79 -50.40
CA ILE A 93 10.51 -28.16 -50.92
C ILE A 93 9.02 -28.52 -51.04
N SER A 94 8.13 -27.79 -50.36
CA SER A 94 6.69 -28.06 -50.34
C SER A 94 6.07 -27.96 -51.75
N LYS A 95 5.13 -28.89 -52.06
CA LYS A 95 4.43 -28.92 -53.36
C LYS A 95 3.79 -27.58 -53.72
N LYS A 96 3.23 -26.88 -52.73
CA LYS A 96 2.59 -25.57 -52.89
C LYS A 96 3.55 -24.48 -53.36
N HIS A 97 4.79 -24.45 -52.84
CA HIS A 97 5.79 -23.48 -53.30
C HIS A 97 6.26 -23.81 -54.72
N LYS A 98 6.53 -25.09 -55.02
CA LYS A 98 6.95 -25.54 -56.36
C LYS A 98 5.91 -25.30 -57.45
N GLU A 99 4.63 -25.50 -57.15
CA GLU A 99 3.52 -25.22 -58.07
C GLU A 99 3.35 -23.72 -58.34
N MET A 100 3.56 -22.87 -57.32
CA MET A 100 3.54 -21.41 -57.47
C MET A 100 4.74 -20.87 -58.27
N VAL A 101 5.91 -21.49 -58.12
CA VAL A 101 7.09 -21.18 -58.94
C VAL A 101 6.86 -21.61 -60.40
N ALA A 102 6.33 -22.82 -60.61
CA ALA A 102 6.08 -23.36 -61.95
C ALA A 102 4.96 -22.63 -62.72
N SER A 103 4.03 -21.99 -62.01
CA SER A 103 2.97 -21.16 -62.61
C SER A 103 3.39 -19.73 -62.95
N GLY A 104 4.67 -19.37 -62.74
CA GLY A 104 5.24 -18.11 -63.20
C GLY A 104 4.86 -16.89 -62.35
N ALA A 105 4.59 -17.07 -61.05
CA ALA A 105 4.34 -15.95 -60.15
C ALA A 105 5.56 -15.01 -60.07
N GLN A 106 5.39 -13.73 -60.41
CA GLN A 106 6.45 -12.72 -60.36
C GLN A 106 6.76 -12.30 -58.91
N GLU A 107 8.05 -12.07 -58.63
CA GLU A 107 8.55 -11.63 -57.34
C GLU A 107 7.97 -10.24 -56.96
N VAL A 108 7.36 -10.14 -55.78
CA VAL A 108 6.84 -8.87 -55.25
C VAL A 108 7.95 -8.21 -54.42
N ILE A 109 8.73 -7.32 -55.04
CA ILE A 109 9.71 -6.50 -54.31
C ILE A 109 8.98 -5.33 -53.67
N ARG A 110 8.77 -5.39 -52.35
CA ARG A 110 8.28 -4.25 -51.55
C ARG A 110 9.44 -3.64 -50.76
N ASN A 111 9.90 -2.46 -51.19
CA ASN A 111 10.76 -1.61 -50.36
C ASN A 111 9.97 -1.12 -49.13
N ARG A 112 10.11 -1.81 -47.99
CA ARG A 112 9.61 -1.30 -46.71
C ARG A 112 10.58 -0.27 -46.16
N LYS A 113 10.07 0.92 -45.82
CA LYS A 113 10.80 1.86 -44.95
C LYS A 113 11.16 1.13 -43.63
N PRO A 114 12.39 1.27 -43.11
CA PRO A 114 12.75 0.69 -41.83
C PRO A 114 11.78 1.15 -40.76
N LYS A 115 11.25 0.20 -39.99
CA LYS A 115 10.47 0.50 -38.79
C LYS A 115 11.48 1.02 -37.76
N GLU A 116 11.43 2.31 -37.43
CA GLU A 116 12.25 2.89 -36.37
C GLU A 116 11.90 2.20 -35.05
N GLU A 117 12.72 1.22 -34.66
CA GLU A 117 12.76 0.74 -33.29
C GLU A 117 13.36 1.86 -32.44
N LYS A 118 12.50 2.63 -31.76
CA LYS A 118 12.93 3.60 -30.76
C LYS A 118 13.66 2.84 -29.65
N LYS A 119 14.98 3.03 -29.61
CA LYS A 119 15.85 2.52 -28.54
C LYS A 119 15.32 3.03 -27.20
N LEU A 120 15.19 2.13 -26.23
CA LEU A 120 15.03 2.51 -24.82
C LEU A 120 16.35 3.18 -24.38
N PRO A 121 16.33 4.37 -23.77
CA PRO A 121 17.56 5.05 -23.37
C PRO A 121 18.27 4.24 -22.28
N GLU A 122 19.55 3.96 -22.50
CA GLU A 122 20.42 3.21 -21.57
C GLU A 122 21.12 4.15 -20.58
N THR A 123 21.12 5.48 -20.82
CA THR A 123 21.77 6.50 -20.00
C THR A 123 20.82 7.64 -19.61
N ILE A 124 21.08 8.30 -18.46
CA ILE A 124 20.24 9.38 -17.90
C ILE A 124 20.28 10.62 -18.81
N GLU A 125 21.45 10.95 -19.39
CA GLU A 125 21.64 12.10 -20.28
C GLU A 125 20.85 11.95 -21.60
N GLU A 126 20.75 10.73 -22.14
CA GLU A 126 19.90 10.45 -23.31
C GLU A 126 18.40 10.55 -22.97
N ALA A 127 18.00 10.18 -21.76
CA ALA A 127 16.61 10.31 -21.31
C ALA A 127 16.21 11.79 -21.14
N GLU A 128 17.11 12.63 -20.63
CA GLU A 128 16.93 14.08 -20.51
C GLU A 128 16.82 14.75 -21.89
N ALA A 129 17.69 14.39 -22.84
CA ALA A 129 17.62 14.89 -24.21
C ALA A 129 16.31 14.47 -24.92
N MET A 130 15.86 13.23 -24.73
CA MET A 130 14.57 12.76 -25.26
C MET A 130 13.38 13.44 -24.60
N LEU A 131 13.49 13.83 -23.34
CA LEU A 131 12.46 14.60 -22.64
C LEU A 131 12.42 16.04 -23.16
N GLU A 132 13.55 16.70 -23.36
CA GLU A 132 13.62 18.03 -23.96
C GLU A 132 13.05 18.07 -25.38
N GLU A 133 13.37 17.07 -26.20
CA GLU A 133 12.77 16.95 -27.54
C GLU A 133 11.26 16.71 -27.48
N LYS A 134 10.78 15.92 -26.51
CA LYS A 134 9.34 15.74 -26.28
C LYS A 134 8.69 17.04 -25.81
N ILE A 135 9.33 17.80 -24.94
CA ILE A 135 8.83 19.11 -24.46
C ILE A 135 8.74 20.08 -25.64
N LYS A 136 9.77 20.16 -26.49
CA LYS A 136 9.79 21.03 -27.69
C LYS A 136 8.74 20.63 -28.73
N ASN A 137 8.47 19.34 -28.88
CA ASN A 137 7.50 18.82 -29.84
C ASN A 137 6.07 18.75 -29.28
N SER A 138 5.89 18.86 -27.96
CA SER A 138 4.57 18.78 -27.33
C SER A 138 3.78 20.06 -27.55
N ILE A 139 2.63 19.93 -28.20
CA ILE A 139 1.66 21.01 -28.33
C ILE A 139 0.97 21.15 -26.98
N LYS A 140 1.11 22.32 -26.35
CA LYS A 140 0.37 22.65 -25.12
C LYS A 140 -1.12 22.60 -25.43
N LEU A 141 -1.83 21.68 -24.79
CA LEU A 141 -3.26 21.55 -24.95
C LEU A 141 -3.97 22.67 -24.18
N PRO A 142 -5.10 23.17 -24.68
CA PRO A 142 -5.90 24.15 -23.96
C PRO A 142 -6.50 23.51 -22.70
N LEU A 143 -6.74 24.34 -21.67
CA LEU A 143 -7.38 23.93 -20.41
C LEU A 143 -8.81 23.39 -20.57
N GLU A 144 -9.44 23.72 -21.69
CA GLU A 144 -10.77 23.27 -22.09
C GLU A 144 -10.79 21.80 -22.55
N ASN A 145 -9.62 21.21 -22.83
CA ASN A 145 -9.50 19.83 -23.23
C ASN A 145 -9.59 18.90 -22.01
N CYS A 146 -10.37 17.83 -22.12
CA CYS A 146 -10.46 16.83 -21.05
C CYS A 146 -9.11 16.13 -20.83
N LEU A 147 -8.76 15.86 -19.56
CA LEU A 147 -7.56 15.11 -19.20
C LEU A 147 -7.62 13.66 -19.68
N PHE A 148 -8.80 13.04 -19.62
CA PHE A 148 -8.96 11.60 -19.80
C PHE A 148 -9.51 11.20 -21.17
N CYS A 149 -9.99 12.12 -21.99
CA CYS A 149 -10.50 11.82 -23.33
C CYS A 149 -10.17 12.92 -24.35
N ASN A 150 -10.74 12.82 -25.55
CA ASN A 150 -10.54 13.78 -26.65
C ASN A 150 -11.66 14.83 -26.73
N HIS A 151 -12.43 15.00 -25.66
CA HIS A 151 -13.49 16.01 -25.61
C HIS A 151 -12.91 17.40 -25.33
N LEU A 152 -13.30 18.37 -26.15
CA LEU A 152 -12.98 19.78 -25.97
C LEU A 152 -14.24 20.52 -25.54
N SER A 153 -14.19 21.13 -24.36
CA SER A 153 -15.30 21.87 -23.77
C SER A 153 -15.23 23.35 -24.16
N LYS A 154 -16.29 24.12 -23.90
CA LYS A 154 -16.34 25.56 -24.19
C LYS A 154 -15.85 26.44 -23.04
N SER A 155 -15.84 25.89 -21.83
CA SER A 155 -15.43 26.55 -20.59
C SER A 155 -14.75 25.53 -19.69
N ILE A 156 -13.89 26.01 -18.78
CA ILE A 156 -13.22 25.19 -17.76
C ILE A 156 -14.26 24.52 -16.84
N GLU A 157 -15.32 25.23 -16.48
CA GLU A 157 -16.39 24.67 -15.65
C GLU A 157 -17.13 23.50 -16.32
N ASP A 158 -17.36 23.60 -17.64
CA ASP A 158 -18.01 22.54 -18.40
C ASP A 158 -17.07 21.35 -18.57
N ASN A 159 -15.76 21.59 -18.70
CA ASN A 159 -14.75 20.53 -18.70
C ASN A 159 -14.76 19.78 -17.35
N LEU A 160 -14.78 20.51 -16.23
CA LEU A 160 -14.87 19.90 -14.90
C LEU A 160 -16.17 19.09 -14.70
N LYS A 161 -17.32 19.61 -15.17
CA LYS A 161 -18.59 18.87 -15.13
C LYS A 161 -18.54 17.60 -15.99
N HIS A 162 -17.93 17.66 -17.16
CA HIS A 162 -17.72 16.50 -18.03
C HIS A 162 -16.81 15.47 -17.36
N MET A 163 -15.67 15.91 -16.81
CA MET A 163 -14.72 15.04 -16.10
C MET A 163 -15.36 14.39 -14.86
N ALA A 164 -16.22 15.09 -14.13
CA ALA A 164 -16.94 14.53 -12.99
C ALA A 164 -18.01 13.52 -13.40
N LYS A 165 -18.72 13.74 -14.52
CA LYS A 165 -19.81 12.87 -14.98
C LYS A 165 -19.32 11.63 -15.73
N ASP A 166 -18.45 11.82 -16.71
CA ASP A 166 -18.04 10.77 -17.65
C ASP A 166 -16.80 10.01 -17.16
N HIS A 167 -15.99 10.63 -16.30
CA HIS A 167 -14.75 10.05 -15.80
C HIS A 167 -14.69 9.94 -14.27
N SER A 168 -15.74 10.33 -13.55
CA SER A 168 -15.79 10.30 -12.08
C SER A 168 -14.57 10.96 -11.42
N PHE A 169 -14.04 12.00 -12.05
CA PHE A 169 -12.90 12.73 -11.53
C PHE A 169 -13.36 13.75 -10.51
N PHE A 170 -12.82 13.65 -9.30
CA PHE A 170 -13.07 14.57 -8.20
C PHE A 170 -11.74 15.14 -7.72
N ILE A 171 -11.73 16.46 -7.52
CA ILE A 171 -10.59 17.18 -6.96
C ILE A 171 -10.71 17.07 -5.44
N PRO A 172 -9.70 16.53 -4.73
CA PRO A 172 -9.67 16.50 -3.27
C PRO A 172 -9.75 17.93 -2.70
N ASP A 173 -10.41 18.10 -1.55
CA ASP A 173 -10.31 19.32 -0.74
C ASP A 173 -10.48 20.66 -1.51
N ILE A 174 -11.46 20.71 -2.42
CA ILE A 174 -11.69 21.86 -3.32
C ILE A 174 -11.87 23.21 -2.59
N GLU A 175 -12.28 23.18 -1.32
CA GLU A 175 -12.45 24.37 -0.47
C GLU A 175 -11.12 25.09 -0.17
N TYR A 176 -10.00 24.36 -0.20
CA TYR A 176 -8.66 24.86 0.11
C TYR A 176 -7.82 25.12 -1.15
N LEU A 177 -8.38 24.92 -2.35
CA LEU A 177 -7.67 25.11 -3.60
C LEU A 177 -7.50 26.61 -3.89
N SER A 178 -6.24 27.08 -3.97
CA SER A 178 -5.93 28.49 -4.24
C SER A 178 -5.82 28.77 -5.75
N ASP A 179 -5.24 27.84 -6.51
CA ASP A 179 -5.07 27.95 -7.97
C ASP A 179 -5.56 26.71 -8.72
N LEU A 180 -6.83 26.76 -9.14
CA LEU A 180 -7.46 25.71 -9.95
C LEU A 180 -6.85 25.60 -11.36
N GLU A 181 -6.53 26.73 -12.00
CA GLU A 181 -6.01 26.72 -13.37
C GLU A 181 -4.59 26.16 -13.41
N GLY A 182 -3.74 26.56 -12.47
CA GLY A 182 -2.37 26.03 -12.32
C GLY A 182 -2.37 24.53 -12.09
N MET A 183 -3.21 24.05 -11.17
CA MET A 183 -3.34 22.61 -10.90
C MET A 183 -3.77 21.84 -12.16
N LEU A 184 -4.77 22.34 -12.90
CA LEU A 184 -5.22 21.67 -14.13
C LEU A 184 -4.16 21.68 -15.25
N ARG A 185 -3.40 22.78 -15.40
CA ARG A 185 -2.26 22.83 -16.34
C ARG A 185 -1.21 21.78 -15.98
N TYR A 186 -0.86 21.68 -14.70
CA TYR A 186 0.11 20.70 -14.22
C TYR A 186 -0.35 19.26 -14.51
N LEU A 187 -1.60 18.92 -14.19
CA LEU A 187 -2.15 17.59 -14.47
C LEU A 187 -2.20 17.28 -15.98
N LEU A 188 -2.51 18.28 -16.80
CA LEU A 188 -2.53 18.15 -18.26
C LEU A 188 -1.14 17.88 -18.82
N ASP A 189 -0.12 18.57 -18.31
CA ASP A 189 1.28 18.36 -18.68
C ASP A 189 1.78 17.00 -18.22
N LYS A 190 1.38 16.55 -17.01
CA LYS A 190 1.72 15.22 -16.48
C LYS A 190 1.18 14.08 -17.37
N VAL A 191 -0.04 14.23 -17.90
CA VAL A 191 -0.64 13.25 -18.80
C VAL A 191 -0.11 13.37 -20.24
N SER A 192 0.07 14.60 -20.75
CA SER A 192 0.37 14.83 -22.17
C SER A 192 1.86 14.76 -22.49
N ILE A 193 2.71 15.38 -21.66
CA ILE A 193 4.16 15.42 -21.83
C ILE A 193 4.78 14.23 -21.10
N GLY A 194 4.40 14.06 -19.83
CA GLY A 194 4.93 13.00 -18.97
C GLY A 194 4.48 11.60 -19.40
N ASN A 195 3.31 11.46 -20.01
CA ASN A 195 2.66 10.16 -20.25
C ASN A 195 2.59 9.32 -18.96
N VAL A 196 2.33 9.99 -17.84
CA VAL A 196 2.25 9.38 -16.51
C VAL A 196 0.79 9.37 -16.04
N CYS A 197 0.36 8.22 -15.53
CA CYS A 197 -0.94 8.08 -14.90
C CYS A 197 -0.96 8.80 -13.53
N LEU A 198 -1.98 9.63 -13.31
CA LEU A 198 -2.17 10.45 -12.09
C LEU A 198 -2.31 9.63 -10.80
N TYR A 199 -2.75 8.37 -10.90
CA TYR A 199 -2.89 7.50 -9.73
C TYR A 199 -1.67 6.60 -9.53
N CYS A 200 -1.14 6.01 -10.61
CA CYS A 200 -0.03 5.06 -10.49
C CYS A 200 1.31 5.74 -10.18
N ASN A 201 1.51 7.02 -10.55
CA ASN A 201 2.79 7.73 -10.39
C ASN A 201 3.99 6.89 -10.88
N GLY A 202 3.88 6.28 -12.06
CA GLY A 202 4.95 5.45 -12.64
C GLY A 202 5.07 4.04 -12.05
N LYS A 203 4.26 3.66 -11.05
CA LYS A 203 4.16 2.28 -10.56
C LYS A 203 3.41 1.42 -11.58
N GLY A 204 4.16 0.74 -12.45
CA GLY A 204 3.62 -0.22 -13.41
C GLY A 204 4.11 0.00 -14.84
N LYS A 205 3.26 -0.30 -15.83
CA LYS A 205 3.60 -0.18 -17.24
C LYS A 205 3.73 1.29 -17.63
N VAL A 206 4.92 1.70 -18.07
CA VAL A 206 5.17 3.04 -18.60
C VAL A 206 4.32 3.23 -19.87
N CYS A 207 3.49 4.26 -19.86
CA CYS A 207 2.69 4.62 -21.04
C CYS A 207 3.58 5.37 -22.03
N GLN A 208 3.49 5.01 -23.31
CA GLN A 208 4.38 5.55 -24.34
C GLN A 208 3.79 6.75 -25.10
N SER A 209 2.49 6.99 -24.96
CA SER A 209 1.75 8.08 -25.61
C SER A 209 0.62 8.60 -24.72
N LYS A 210 0.16 9.82 -25.02
CA LYS A 210 -0.98 10.44 -24.32
C LYS A 210 -2.21 9.54 -24.40
N ASP A 211 -2.51 9.05 -25.61
CA ASP A 211 -3.65 8.17 -25.85
C ASP A 211 -3.54 6.87 -25.05
N ALA A 212 -2.34 6.29 -24.94
CA ALA A 212 -2.11 5.10 -24.13
C ALA A 212 -2.35 5.38 -22.64
N THR A 213 -1.88 6.52 -22.14
CA THR A 213 -2.10 6.98 -20.76
C THR A 213 -3.59 7.16 -20.50
N GLN A 214 -4.31 7.85 -21.39
CA GLN A 214 -5.76 8.05 -21.27
C GLN A 214 -6.55 6.73 -21.32
N THR A 215 -6.20 5.80 -22.21
CA THR A 215 -6.83 4.46 -22.23
C THR A 215 -6.57 3.71 -20.94
N HIS A 216 -5.33 3.71 -20.44
CA HIS A 216 -4.99 3.05 -19.18
C HIS A 216 -5.80 3.63 -18.00
N MET A 217 -5.95 4.96 -17.96
CA MET A 217 -6.70 5.62 -16.90
C MET A 217 -8.19 5.26 -16.92
N ARG A 218 -8.80 5.17 -18.10
CA ARG A 218 -10.20 4.75 -18.24
C ARG A 218 -10.40 3.26 -17.95
N ASP A 219 -9.54 2.41 -18.50
CA ASP A 219 -9.68 0.94 -18.40
C ASP A 219 -9.48 0.45 -16.96
N MET A 220 -8.56 1.07 -16.20
CA MET A 220 -8.26 0.71 -14.82
C MET A 220 -9.06 1.51 -13.79
N GLY A 221 -9.82 2.52 -14.20
CA GLY A 221 -10.49 3.44 -13.27
C GLY A 221 -9.52 4.31 -12.47
N HIS A 222 -8.38 4.66 -13.06
CA HIS A 222 -7.36 5.56 -12.48
C HIS A 222 -7.60 7.03 -12.83
N CYS A 223 -8.85 7.43 -13.05
CA CYS A 223 -9.28 8.82 -13.26
C CYS A 223 -9.39 9.58 -11.92
N LYS A 224 -8.39 9.42 -11.04
CA LYS A 224 -8.31 10.02 -9.72
C LYS A 224 -6.87 10.40 -9.40
N ILE A 225 -6.71 11.42 -8.56
CA ILE A 225 -5.41 11.88 -8.08
C ILE A 225 -5.00 11.00 -6.90
N ASN A 226 -3.76 10.54 -6.86
CA ASN A 226 -3.23 9.80 -5.72
C ASN A 226 -2.69 10.78 -4.66
N THR A 227 -3.51 11.09 -3.66
CA THR A 227 -3.12 11.84 -2.46
C THR A 227 -2.72 10.92 -1.30
N ASP A 228 -2.88 9.60 -1.42
CA ASP A 228 -2.57 8.69 -0.30
C ASP A 228 -1.06 8.51 -0.08
N THR A 229 -0.23 8.95 -1.03
CA THR A 229 1.23 8.85 -0.96
C THR A 229 1.86 10.21 -0.72
N GLU A 230 2.82 10.28 0.19
CA GLU A 230 3.60 11.49 0.52
C GLU A 230 4.11 12.22 -0.74
N GLU A 231 4.72 11.48 -1.68
CA GLU A 231 5.22 12.04 -2.96
C GLU A 231 4.12 12.73 -3.79
N GLY A 232 2.90 12.21 -3.75
CA GLY A 232 1.78 12.77 -4.51
C GLY A 232 1.20 14.02 -3.86
N GLU A 233 1.19 14.07 -2.53
CA GLU A 233 0.79 15.26 -1.79
C GLU A 233 1.83 16.37 -1.98
N GLU A 234 3.13 16.06 -1.85
CA GLU A 234 4.23 17.01 -2.01
C GLU A 234 4.16 17.80 -3.34
N GLU A 235 3.86 17.12 -4.45
CA GLU A 235 3.73 17.76 -5.77
C GLU A 235 2.52 18.71 -5.89
N LEU A 236 1.48 18.47 -5.09
CA LEU A 236 0.21 19.20 -5.19
C LEU A 236 0.06 20.29 -4.12
N ILE A 237 0.83 20.23 -3.03
CA ILE A 237 0.75 21.18 -1.90
C ILE A 237 0.86 22.64 -2.35
N GLU A 238 1.65 22.94 -3.38
CA GLU A 238 1.81 24.33 -3.88
C GLU A 238 0.49 24.95 -4.38
N PHE A 239 -0.49 24.13 -4.80
CA PHE A 239 -1.79 24.59 -5.29
C PHE A 239 -2.87 24.69 -4.19
N TYR A 240 -2.57 24.22 -2.98
CA TYR A 240 -3.51 24.23 -1.85
C TYR A 240 -3.06 25.21 -0.77
N ASP A 241 -4.02 25.99 -0.28
CA ASP A 241 -3.86 26.87 0.88
C ASP A 241 -4.65 26.28 2.07
N PHE A 242 -3.98 25.42 2.82
CA PHE A 242 -4.53 24.85 4.06
C PHE A 242 -4.51 25.82 5.24
N SER A 243 -3.93 27.02 5.10
CA SER A 243 -3.90 28.02 6.18
C SER A 243 -5.30 28.43 6.65
N LYS A 244 -6.34 28.20 5.82
CA LYS A 244 -7.74 28.48 6.15
C LYS A 244 -8.39 27.42 7.04
N ARG A 245 -7.80 26.21 7.12
CA ARG A 245 -8.29 25.11 7.96
C ARG A 245 -8.05 25.39 9.44
N ASP A 246 -6.97 26.09 9.73
CA ASP A 246 -6.58 26.50 11.07
C ASP A 246 -7.42 27.70 11.51
N GLY A 247 -8.71 27.47 11.74
CA GLY A 247 -9.65 28.45 12.30
C GLY A 247 -9.36 28.88 13.74
N ALA A 248 -8.09 28.89 14.17
CA ALA A 248 -7.60 29.50 15.40
C ALA A 248 -6.06 29.47 15.43
N ALA A 249 -5.40 30.27 14.59
CA ALA A 249 -4.10 30.82 14.98
C ALA A 249 -4.36 31.81 16.13
N THR A 250 -4.49 31.33 17.36
CA THR A 250 -4.36 32.21 18.51
C THR A 250 -2.89 32.62 18.59
N THR A 251 -2.62 33.90 18.40
CA THR A 251 -1.34 34.49 18.74
C THR A 251 -1.20 34.44 20.25
N ASP A 252 -0.20 33.72 20.76
CA ASP A 252 0.23 33.89 22.14
C ASP A 252 0.75 35.34 22.34
N GLU A 253 0.86 35.77 23.59
CA GLU A 253 1.31 37.11 24.01
C GLU A 253 2.69 37.54 23.43
N ASN A 254 3.42 36.60 22.80
CA ASN A 254 4.72 36.77 22.18
C ASN A 254 4.72 36.76 20.64
N GLY A 255 3.55 36.69 19.98
CA GLY A 255 3.42 36.82 18.52
C GLY A 255 3.87 35.60 17.70
N GLU A 256 4.02 34.42 18.31
CA GLU A 256 4.28 33.17 17.60
C GLU A 256 2.96 32.47 17.20
N LEU A 257 2.95 31.89 16.00
CA LEU A 257 1.85 31.10 15.44
C LEU A 257 1.78 29.73 16.13
N VAL A 258 0.83 29.55 17.05
CA VAL A 258 0.57 28.25 17.67
C VAL A 258 -0.44 27.48 16.82
N ALA A 259 0.02 26.41 16.16
CA ALA A 259 -0.84 25.51 15.41
C ALA A 259 -1.80 24.78 16.38
N TYR A 260 -3.10 24.76 16.08
CA TYR A 260 -4.08 23.93 16.79
C TYR A 260 -3.76 22.46 16.53
N LYS A 261 -2.97 21.86 17.43
CA LYS A 261 -2.66 20.44 17.41
C LYS A 261 -3.66 19.77 18.34
N PRO A 262 -4.71 19.08 17.84
CA PRO A 262 -5.57 18.31 18.72
C PRO A 262 -4.68 17.31 19.44
N GLU A 263 -4.61 17.43 20.76
CA GLU A 263 -3.72 16.65 21.61
C GLU A 263 -4.24 15.21 21.66
N ILE A 264 -3.87 14.41 20.65
CA ILE A 264 -4.21 12.99 20.59
C ILE A 264 -3.23 12.27 21.49
N THR A 265 -3.70 11.78 22.63
CA THR A 265 -2.90 10.90 23.48
C THR A 265 -3.21 9.45 23.14
N VAL A 266 -2.21 8.77 22.56
CA VAL A 266 -2.30 7.35 22.21
C VAL A 266 -1.73 6.54 23.35
N SER A 267 -2.60 5.90 24.12
CA SER A 267 -2.22 4.86 25.09
C SER A 267 -2.22 3.50 24.38
N THR A 268 -1.56 2.49 24.96
CA THR A 268 -1.46 1.14 24.36
C THR A 268 -2.82 0.49 24.07
N HIS A 269 -3.88 0.89 24.76
CA HIS A 269 -5.20 0.28 24.68
C HIS A 269 -6.35 1.28 24.42
N GLU A 270 -6.08 2.58 24.45
CA GLU A 270 -7.08 3.63 24.34
C GLU A 270 -6.48 4.85 23.64
N ILE A 271 -7.27 5.50 22.79
CA ILE A 271 -6.94 6.77 22.16
C ILE A 271 -7.86 7.82 22.76
N THR A 272 -7.31 8.89 23.31
CA THR A 272 -8.10 10.02 23.78
C THR A 272 -7.87 11.22 22.87
N PHE A 273 -8.98 11.83 22.44
CA PHE A 273 -8.99 13.03 21.59
C PHE A 273 -9.02 14.28 22.47
N GLY A 274 -8.58 15.42 21.91
CA GLY A 274 -8.65 16.72 22.59
C GLY A 274 -10.07 17.12 23.04
N ASP A 275 -11.10 16.54 22.41
CA ASP A 275 -12.51 16.73 22.77
C ASP A 275 -12.94 15.90 24.00
N GLY A 276 -12.03 15.15 24.63
CA GLY A 276 -12.30 14.27 25.77
C GLY A 276 -12.95 12.92 25.39
N THR A 277 -13.16 12.67 24.10
CA THR A 277 -13.67 11.37 23.61
C THR A 277 -12.58 10.32 23.71
N THR A 278 -12.90 9.15 24.29
CA THR A 278 -11.97 8.01 24.37
C THR A 278 -12.46 6.85 23.51
N ILE A 279 -11.57 6.34 22.65
CA ILE A 279 -11.81 5.18 21.79
C ILE A 279 -10.92 4.02 22.26
N GLY A 280 -11.56 2.94 22.70
CA GLY A 280 -10.87 1.72 23.11
C GLY A 280 -10.43 0.84 21.94
N HIS A 281 -9.40 0.03 22.16
CA HIS A 281 -8.87 -0.90 21.16
C HIS A 281 -9.86 -2.06 20.87
N ARG A 282 -9.90 -2.51 19.61
CA ARG A 282 -10.85 -3.55 19.14
C ARG A 282 -10.74 -4.86 19.94
N ASP A 283 -9.55 -5.23 20.38
CA ASP A 283 -9.30 -6.46 21.13
C ASP A 283 -10.08 -6.51 22.45
N TYR A 284 -10.39 -5.35 23.03
CA TYR A 284 -11.14 -5.25 24.29
C TYR A 284 -12.66 -5.15 24.09
N ALA A 285 -13.16 -5.28 22.85
CA ALA A 285 -14.59 -5.19 22.54
C ALA A 285 -15.47 -6.17 23.34
N VAL A 286 -14.93 -7.34 23.72
CA VAL A 286 -15.63 -8.31 24.56
C VAL A 286 -15.82 -7.75 25.98
N TYR A 287 -14.79 -7.11 26.54
CA TYR A 287 -14.83 -6.50 27.87
C TYR A 287 -15.70 -5.24 27.88
N TYR A 288 -15.62 -4.40 26.84
CA TYR A 288 -16.46 -3.19 26.73
C TYR A 288 -17.96 -3.52 26.61
N LYS A 289 -18.32 -4.69 26.08
CA LYS A 289 -19.71 -5.18 26.03
C LYS A 289 -20.16 -5.88 27.30
N GLN A 290 -19.24 -6.22 28.20
CA GLN A 290 -19.55 -6.93 29.44
C GLN A 290 -20.32 -6.01 30.40
N LYS A 291 -21.54 -6.40 30.74
CA LYS A 291 -22.32 -5.74 31.79
C LYS A 291 -22.03 -6.46 33.11
N TYR A 292 -21.28 -5.81 34.00
CA TYR A 292 -21.08 -6.34 35.34
C TYR A 292 -22.39 -6.29 36.14
N ALA A 293 -22.62 -7.32 36.96
CA ALA A 293 -23.74 -7.32 37.88
C ALA A 293 -23.58 -6.12 38.84
N PRO A 294 -24.64 -5.33 39.07
CA PRO A 294 -24.57 -4.25 40.05
C PRO A 294 -24.22 -4.86 41.41
N VAL A 295 -23.42 -4.13 42.20
CA VAL A 295 -23.06 -4.51 43.57
C VAL A 295 -24.34 -4.93 44.32
N ASN A 296 -24.25 -6.04 45.06
CA ASN A 296 -25.40 -6.74 45.63
C ASN A 296 -26.20 -5.83 46.60
N ARG A 297 -27.24 -5.17 46.07
CA ARG A 297 -28.17 -4.28 46.82
C ARG A 297 -28.96 -4.99 47.92
N ARG A 298 -28.78 -6.30 48.10
CA ARG A 298 -29.38 -7.08 49.19
C ARG A 298 -29.03 -6.49 50.56
N GLU A 299 -27.83 -5.94 50.74
CA GLU A 299 -27.48 -5.30 52.01
C GLU A 299 -28.33 -4.05 52.29
N GLU A 300 -28.62 -3.24 51.28
CA GLU A 300 -29.48 -2.05 51.40
C GLU A 300 -30.92 -2.45 51.74
N PHE A 301 -31.47 -3.46 51.06
CA PHE A 301 -32.80 -3.99 51.34
C PHE A 301 -32.90 -4.58 52.76
N LEU A 302 -31.91 -5.37 53.17
CA LEU A 302 -31.88 -5.97 54.50
C LEU A 302 -31.76 -4.90 55.61
N ARG A 303 -31.02 -3.81 55.38
CA ARG A 303 -31.01 -2.67 56.31
C ARG A 303 -32.39 -2.03 56.46
N GLY A 304 -33.14 -1.90 55.37
CA GLY A 304 -34.53 -1.43 55.39
C GLY A 304 -35.45 -2.33 56.22
N VAL A 305 -35.41 -3.64 55.99
CA VAL A 305 -36.21 -4.64 56.72
C VAL A 305 -35.86 -4.65 58.22
N VAL A 306 -34.57 -4.59 58.56
CA VAL A 306 -34.14 -4.51 59.96
C VAL A 306 -34.63 -3.21 60.62
N GLY A 307 -34.69 -2.11 59.87
CA GLY A 307 -35.29 -0.85 60.34
C GLY A 307 -36.79 -0.99 60.64
N GLN A 308 -37.55 -1.61 59.74
CA GLN A 308 -38.98 -1.88 59.95
C GLN A 308 -39.24 -2.79 61.15
N TYR A 309 -38.42 -3.84 61.33
CA TYR A 309 -38.54 -4.73 62.49
C TYR A 309 -38.28 -3.99 63.81
N LYS A 310 -37.29 -3.09 63.84
CA LYS A 310 -37.06 -2.24 65.01
C LYS A 310 -38.25 -1.29 65.30
N GLN A 311 -38.89 -0.74 64.26
CA GLN A 311 -40.09 0.11 64.43
C GLN A 311 -41.29 -0.67 64.99
N LEU A 312 -41.41 -1.96 64.64
CA LEU A 312 -42.43 -2.87 65.15
C LEU A 312 -42.10 -3.44 66.55
N GLY A 313 -41.03 -2.94 67.21
CA GLY A 313 -40.65 -3.33 68.57
C GLY A 313 -39.80 -4.60 68.65
N TRP A 314 -39.25 -5.08 67.53
CA TRP A 314 -38.32 -6.21 67.53
C TRP A 314 -36.91 -5.73 67.92
N HIS A 315 -36.54 -5.95 69.17
CA HIS A 315 -35.22 -5.66 69.74
C HIS A 315 -34.51 -6.96 70.14
N GLU A 316 -34.07 -7.76 69.17
CA GLU A 316 -33.18 -8.88 69.49
C GLU A 316 -31.79 -8.32 69.89
N ALA A 317 -31.28 -8.72 71.06
CA ALA A 317 -29.92 -8.37 71.45
C ALA A 317 -28.93 -8.89 70.38
N PRO A 318 -27.92 -8.09 69.99
CA PRO A 318 -26.95 -8.54 69.01
C PRO A 318 -26.26 -9.81 69.54
N LYS A 319 -26.32 -10.88 68.74
CA LYS A 319 -25.66 -12.14 69.09
C LYS A 319 -24.16 -11.90 69.25
N THR A 320 -23.58 -12.51 70.26
CA THR A 320 -22.13 -12.40 70.48
C THR A 320 -21.37 -13.03 69.31
N THR A 321 -20.13 -12.58 69.09
CA THR A 321 -19.26 -13.12 68.03
C THR A 321 -19.10 -14.64 68.14
N PHE A 322 -19.01 -15.16 69.36
CA PHE A 322 -18.94 -16.59 69.65
C PHE A 322 -20.20 -17.36 69.21
N GLU A 323 -21.39 -16.82 69.44
CA GLU A 323 -22.65 -17.45 69.02
C GLU A 323 -22.82 -17.48 67.51
N LEU A 324 -22.40 -16.40 66.84
CA LEU A 324 -22.37 -16.31 65.38
C LEU A 324 -21.41 -17.34 64.79
N ASP A 325 -20.21 -17.46 65.34
CA ASP A 325 -19.22 -18.44 64.89
C ASP A 325 -19.70 -19.89 65.13
N LYS A 326 -20.31 -20.17 66.29
CA LYS A 326 -20.94 -21.47 66.58
C LYS A 326 -22.05 -21.82 65.58
N LYS A 327 -22.82 -20.82 65.12
CA LYS A 327 -23.83 -21.04 64.07
C LYS A 327 -23.20 -21.26 62.69
N ASN A 328 -22.15 -20.52 62.36
CA ASN A 328 -21.43 -20.67 61.11
C ASN A 328 -20.76 -22.05 61.02
N THR A 329 -20.02 -22.46 62.05
CA THR A 329 -19.40 -23.79 62.12
C THR A 329 -20.43 -24.93 62.09
N ARG A 330 -21.60 -24.77 62.73
CA ARG A 330 -22.70 -25.73 62.58
C ARG A 330 -23.22 -25.78 61.15
N ARG A 331 -23.39 -24.63 60.51
CA ARG A 331 -23.85 -24.53 59.11
C ARG A 331 -22.85 -25.18 58.15
N THR A 332 -21.55 -24.93 58.31
CA THR A 332 -20.51 -25.53 57.44
C THR A 332 -20.52 -27.04 57.59
N LYS A 333 -20.55 -27.58 58.81
CA LYS A 333 -20.68 -29.02 59.06
C LYS A 333 -21.92 -29.63 58.39
N ILE A 334 -23.07 -28.96 58.45
CA ILE A 334 -24.29 -29.43 57.77
C ILE A 334 -24.11 -29.42 56.25
N LEU A 335 -23.47 -28.39 55.68
CA LEU A 335 -23.21 -28.32 54.25
C LEU A 335 -22.22 -29.40 53.80
N GLU A 336 -21.13 -29.60 54.54
CA GLU A 336 -20.16 -30.67 54.30
C GLU A 336 -20.83 -32.04 54.34
N LEU A 337 -21.70 -32.29 55.33
CA LEU A 337 -22.46 -33.53 55.42
C LEU A 337 -23.41 -33.70 54.23
N LYS A 338 -24.10 -32.63 53.80
CA LYS A 338 -24.94 -32.66 52.59
C LYS A 338 -24.14 -32.96 51.33
N VAL A 339 -22.93 -32.40 51.19
CA VAL A 339 -22.03 -32.68 50.08
C VAL A 339 -21.54 -34.13 50.14
N GLY A 340 -21.17 -34.62 51.32
CA GLY A 340 -20.78 -36.02 51.54
C GLY A 340 -21.90 -37.01 51.21
N MET A 341 -23.13 -36.73 51.64
CA MET A 341 -24.31 -37.53 51.30
C MET A 341 -24.56 -37.56 49.78
N LYS A 342 -24.40 -36.42 49.09
CA LYS A 342 -24.48 -36.37 47.62
C LYS A 342 -23.35 -37.16 46.94
N LYS A 343 -22.16 -37.20 47.53
CA LYS A 343 -21.03 -38.02 47.04
C LYS A 343 -21.21 -39.52 47.27
N ASN A 344 -22.20 -39.95 48.06
CA ASN A 344 -22.48 -41.36 48.31
C ASN A 344 -23.14 -42.07 47.12
N THR A 345 -23.48 -41.34 46.04
CA THR A 345 -23.89 -41.94 44.77
C THR A 345 -22.65 -42.44 44.02
N GLN A 346 -22.21 -43.65 44.37
CA GLN A 346 -21.03 -44.27 43.77
C GLN A 346 -21.34 -44.76 42.35
N ARG A 347 -20.59 -44.27 41.36
CA ARG A 347 -20.65 -44.82 40.00
C ARG A 347 -19.88 -46.15 39.97
N PHE A 348 -20.48 -47.19 39.39
CA PHE A 348 -19.93 -48.55 39.29
C PHE A 348 -19.78 -49.32 40.62
N TYR A 349 -20.71 -49.12 41.56
CA TYR A 349 -20.76 -49.90 42.79
C TYR A 349 -21.09 -51.39 42.49
N LYS A 350 -20.28 -52.31 43.03
CA LYS A 350 -20.50 -53.76 42.90
C LYS A 350 -20.96 -54.33 44.23
N ASN A 351 -22.18 -54.89 44.26
CA ASN A 351 -22.71 -55.56 45.44
C ASN A 351 -21.87 -56.80 45.77
N GLN A 352 -21.50 -56.96 47.05
CA GLN A 352 -20.72 -58.10 47.53
C GLN A 352 -21.56 -59.38 47.67
N LEU A 353 -22.85 -59.23 47.94
CA LEU A 353 -23.80 -60.34 47.96
C LEU A 353 -24.46 -60.48 46.59
N LEU A 354 -24.23 -61.62 45.94
CA LEU A 354 -25.06 -62.08 44.85
C LEU A 354 -26.15 -62.97 45.44
N VAL A 355 -27.40 -62.49 45.43
CA VAL A 355 -28.56 -63.34 45.69
C VAL A 355 -28.83 -64.07 44.37
N GLN A 356 -28.75 -65.41 44.41
CA GLN A 356 -29.03 -66.28 43.27
C GLN A 356 -30.53 -66.46 43.05
#